data_AF-A0A2W6YUI2-F1
#
_entry.id   AF-A0A2W6YUI2-F1
#
_cell.length_a   1.000
_cell.length_b   1.000
_cell.length_c   1.000
_cell.angle_alpha   90.00
_cell.angle_beta   90.00
_cell.angle_gamma   90.00
#
_symmetry.space_group_name_H-M   'P 1'
#
loop_
_entity.id
_entity.type
_entity.pdbx_description
1 polymer ?
#
loop_
_entity_poly.entity_id
_entity_poly.type
_entity_poly.pdbx_seq_one_letter_code
_entity_poly.pdbx_strand_id
1 'polypeptide(L)' 'MNVSISLDFSQLKSVVSQCNLEEKLELLKLLEKETFSVRFKKFLNSVQTDELSLEDITNEVEAVRMTNYHAR' A
#
# COMPACT_ATOMS: atom_id res chain seq x y z
N MET A 1 7.20 1.63 41.02
CA MET A 1 7.75 0.29 40.74
C MET A 1 7.77 0.13 39.23
N ASN A 2 8.95 0.12 38.60
CA ASN A 2 9.06 -0.19 37.17
C ASN A 2 9.15 -1.70 37.04
N VAL A 3 8.05 -2.33 36.62
CA VAL A 3 8.02 -3.76 36.31
C VAL A 3 8.52 -3.91 34.89
N SER A 4 9.75 -4.38 34.73
CA SER A 4 10.32 -4.73 33.43
C SER A 4 9.79 -6.09 32.99
N ILE A 5 8.67 -6.09 32.27
CA ILE A 5 8.10 -7.32 31.71
C ILE A 5 8.83 -7.59 30.40
N SER A 6 9.61 -8.67 30.36
CA SER A 6 10.12 -9.24 29.11
C SER A 6 8.95 -9.94 28.43
N LEU A 7 8.32 -9.25 27.48
CA LEU A 7 7.28 -9.81 26.61
C LEU A 7 7.91 -10.28 25.32
N ASP A 8 7.67 -11.53 24.97
CA ASP A 8 7.93 -11.99 23.61
C ASP A 8 6.89 -11.42 22.63
N PHE A 9 7.17 -11.48 21.33
CA PHE A 9 6.28 -10.90 20.32
C PHE A 9 4.92 -11.63 20.24
N SER A 10 4.86 -12.91 20.59
CA SER A 10 3.63 -13.72 20.59
C SER A 10 2.72 -13.33 21.76
N GLN A 11 3.31 -13.06 22.92
CA GLN A 11 2.64 -12.52 24.10
C GLN A 11 2.14 -11.10 23.83
N LEU A 12 2.95 -10.26 23.20
CA LEU A 12 2.53 -8.91 22.81
C LEU A 12 1.33 -8.94 21.84
N LYS A 13 1.34 -9.84 20.86
CA LYS A 13 0.17 -10.07 19.98
C LYS A 13 -1.07 -10.49 20.77
N SER A 14 -0.91 -11.36 21.76
CA SER A 14 -2.01 -11.82 22.60
C SER A 14 -2.61 -10.67 23.40
N VAL A 15 -1.78 -9.80 23.97
CA VAL A 15 -2.21 -8.58 24.69
C VAL A 15 -2.95 -7.63 23.75
N VAL A 16 -2.38 -7.32 22.58
CA VAL A 16 -3.01 -6.43 21.59
C VAL A 16 -4.34 -7.00 21.09
N SER A 17 -4.47 -8.33 20.99
CA SER A 17 -5.72 -8.97 20.56
C SER A 17 -6.87 -8.76 21.56
N GLN A 18 -6.55 -8.71 22.86
CA GLN A 18 -7.49 -8.52 23.96
C GLN A 18 -7.92 -7.05 24.14
N CYS A 19 -7.17 -6.10 23.57
CA CYS A 19 -7.54 -4.69 23.59
C CYS A 19 -8.89 -4.40 22.92
N ASN A 20 -9.58 -3.40 23.45
CA ASN A 20 -10.81 -2.90 22.85
C ASN A 20 -10.52 -2.11 21.56
N LEU A 21 -11.58 -1.71 20.84
CA LEU A 21 -11.44 -1.08 19.53
C LEU A 21 -10.75 0.30 19.62
N GLU A 22 -11.02 1.07 20.68
CA GLU A 22 -10.41 2.39 20.91
C GLU A 22 -8.91 2.28 21.20
N GLU A 23 -8.50 1.36 22.07
CA GLU A 23 -7.11 1.06 22.39
C GLU A 23 -6.33 0.59 21.15
N LYS A 24 -6.97 -0.22 20.30
CA LYS A 24 -6.39 -0.64 19.01
C LYS A 24 -6.18 0.55 18.07
N LEU A 25 -7.10 1.50 18.04
CA LEU A 25 -6.96 2.73 17.24
C LEU A 25 -5.84 3.62 17.77
N GLU A 26 -5.66 3.73 19.09
CA GLU A 26 -4.54 4.46 19.67
C GLU A 26 -3.19 3.80 19.38
N LEU A 27 -3.10 2.47 19.51
CA LEU A 27 -1.91 1.71 19.12
C LEU A 27 -1.58 1.93 17.64
N LEU A 28 -2.60 1.97 16.78
CA LEU A 28 -2.41 2.23 15.35
C LEU A 28 -1.87 3.64 15.10
N LYS A 29 -2.39 4.67 15.78
CA LYS A 29 -1.85 6.05 15.72
C LYS A 29 -0.41 6.15 16.22
N LEU A 30 -0.08 5.41 17.29
CA LEU A 30 1.27 5.40 17.86
C LEU A 30 2.26 4.78 16.88
N LEU A 31 1.88 3.68 16.25
CA LEU A 31 2.67 3.00 15.22
C LEU A 31 2.64 3.72 13.86
N GLU A 32 1.73 4.68 13.66
CA GLU A 32 1.56 5.36 12.37
C GLU A 32 2.83 6.10 11.96
N LYS A 33 3.50 6.80 12.88
CA LYS A 33 4.75 7.53 12.56
C LYS A 33 5.87 6.63 12.02
N GLU A 34 5.97 5.41 12.51
CA GLU A 34 7.02 4.47 12.12
C GLU A 34 6.61 3.61 10.92
N THR A 35 5.32 3.28 10.80
CA THR A 35 4.81 2.36 9.79
C THR A 35 4.25 3.04 8.54
N PHE A 36 3.89 4.32 8.60
CA PHE A 36 3.23 5.04 7.50
C PHE A 36 4.07 5.04 6.23
N SER A 37 5.35 5.42 6.30
CA SER A 37 6.22 5.46 5.12
C SER A 37 6.34 4.12 4.41
N VAL A 38 6.40 3.01 5.16
CA VAL A 38 6.47 1.66 4.60
C VAL A 38 5.14 1.26 3.97
N ARG A 39 4.03 1.51 4.66
CA ARG A 39 2.67 1.24 4.15
C ARG A 39 2.36 2.05 2.90
N PHE A 40 2.75 3.32 2.90
CA PHE A 40 2.55 4.24 1.79
C PHE A 40 3.38 3.86 0.57
N LYS A 41 4.66 3.50 0.75
CA LYS A 41 5.48 2.95 -0.35
C LYS A 41 4.90 1.66 -0.93
N LYS A 42 4.45 0.74 -0.06
CA LYS A 42 3.80 -0.51 -0.50
C LYS A 42 2.52 -0.23 -1.28
N PHE A 43 1.73 0.74 -0.82
CA PHE A 43 0.53 1.19 -1.53
C PHE A 43 0.87 1.82 -2.88
N LEU A 44 1.84 2.74 -2.93
CA LEU A 44 2.32 3.33 -4.18
C LEU A 44 2.75 2.27 -5.19
N ASN A 45 3.55 1.29 -4.76
CA ASN A 45 3.97 0.19 -5.63
C ASN A 45 2.79 -0.68 -6.11
N SER A 46 1.73 -0.83 -5.30
CA SER A 46 0.54 -1.59 -5.72
C SER A 46 -0.38 -0.81 -6.66
N VAL A 47 -0.29 0.52 -6.64
CA VAL A 47 -1.07 1.43 -7.50
C VAL A 47 -0.29 1.87 -8.72
N GLN A 48 1.03 1.67 -8.73
CA GLN A 48 1.89 1.97 -9.86
C GLN A 48 1.43 1.13 -11.06
N THR A 49 0.76 1.81 -11.98
CA THR A 49 0.48 1.28 -13.31
C THR A 49 1.77 1.34 -14.12
N ASP A 50 1.91 0.43 -15.08
CA ASP A 50 2.98 0.52 -16.08
C ASP A 50 2.97 1.92 -16.69
N GLU A 51 4.13 2.58 -16.73
CA GLU A 51 4.25 3.90 -17.34
C GLU A 51 3.95 3.75 -18.83
N LEU A 52 2.87 4.39 -19.30
CA LEU A 52 2.52 4.41 -20.71
C LEU A 52 3.57 5.22 -21.47
N SER A 53 4.40 4.57 -22.27
CA SER A 53 5.44 5.26 -23.03
C SER A 53 4.83 6.01 -24.23
N LEU A 54 5.54 7.03 -24.73
CA LEU A 54 5.14 7.69 -25.98
C LEU A 54 5.09 6.71 -27.16
N GLU A 55 5.89 5.66 -27.13
CA GLU A 55 5.88 4.60 -28.13
C GLU A 55 4.58 3.77 -28.05
N ASP A 56 4.15 3.39 -26.84
CA ASP A 56 2.88 2.68 -26.63
C ASP A 56 1.68 3.52 -27.11
N ILE A 57 1.70 4.82 -26.80
CA ILE A 57 0.68 5.77 -27.28
C ILE A 57 0.68 5.85 -28.81
N THR A 58 1.86 5.95 -29.42
CA THR A 58 2.00 6.07 -30.88
C THR A 58 1.53 4.81 -31.59
N ASN A 59 1.89 3.64 -31.06
CA ASN A 59 1.48 2.34 -31.60
C ASN A 59 -0.04 2.18 -31.58
N GLU A 60 -0.69 2.53 -30.48
CA GLU A 60 -2.15 2.48 -30.38
C GLU A 60 -2.81 3.46 -31.38
N VAL A 61 -2.32 4.70 -31.45
CA VAL A 61 -2.86 5.71 -32.37
C VAL A 61 -2.71 5.29 -33.84
N GLU A 62 -1.56 4.75 -34.22
CA GLU A 62 -1.32 4.28 -35.59
C GLU A 62 -2.14 3.03 -35.92
N ALA A 63 -2.32 2.10 -34.97
CA ALA A 63 -3.20 0.95 -35.15
C ALA A 63 -4.65 1.38 -35.44
N VAL A 64 -5.16 2.38 -34.71
CA VAL A 64 -6.49 2.96 -34.95
C VAL A 64 -6.55 3.71 -36.27
N ARG A 65 -5.52 4.48 -36.64
CA ARG A 65 -5.45 5.20 -37.94
C ARG A 65 -5.48 4.24 -39.11
N MET A 66 -4.71 3.16 -39.06
CA MET A 66 -4.70 2.12 -40.10
C MET A 66 -6.06 1.44 -40.22
N THR A 67 -6.68 1.08 -39.10
CA THR A 67 -8.03 0.50 -39.07
C THR A 67 -9.05 1.43 -39.74
N ASN A 68 -9.02 2.73 -39.42
CA ASN A 68 -9.92 3.73 -40.01
C ASN A 68 -9.64 3.98 -41.50
N TYR A 69 -8.38 3.90 -41.94
CA TYR A 69 -8.02 4.02 -43.36
C TYR A 69 -8.52 2.82 -44.16
N HIS A 70 -8.37 1.60 -43.63
CA HIS A 70 -8.82 0.37 -44.28
C HIS A 70 -10.34 0.15 -44.23
N ALA A 71 -11.04 0.77 -43.27
CA ALA A 71 -12.50 0.73 -43.16
C ALA A 71 -13.21 1.74 -44.08
N ARG A 72 -12.47 2.64 -44.74
CA ARG A 72 -12.96 3.57 -45.76
C ARG A 72 -12.68 3.06 -47.16
#